data_AF-A0A3N5SKH0-F1
#
_entry.id   AF-A0A3N5SKH0-F1
#
_cell.length_a   1.000
_cell.length_b   1.000
_cell.length_c   1.000
_cell.angle_alpha   90.00
_cell.angle_beta   90.00
_cell.angle_gamma   90.00
#
_symmetry.space_group_name_H-M   'P 1'
#
loop_
_entity.id
_entity.type
_entity.pdbx_description
1 polymer ?
#
loop_
_entity_poly.entity_id
_entity_poly.type
_entity_poly.pdbx_seq_one_letter_code
_entity_poly.pdbx_strand_id
1 'polypeptide(L)'
;MKICLVAVGQSVPGFNEILFDVIKKGSMKALRPDTEVVMRPLKAGLADPKDFVNHYYSFLNSTSIVETIVEAEREGFDAAV
;
A
#
# COMPACT_ATOMS: atom_id res chain seq x y z
N MET A 1 -6.03 -13.79 -9.93
CA MET A 1 -4.76 -13.22 -9.44
C MET A 1 -5.05 -12.28 -8.29
N LYS A 2 -4.26 -12.30 -7.21
CA LYS A 2 -4.42 -11.46 -6.03
C LYS A 2 -3.23 -10.52 -5.88
N ILE A 3 -3.46 -9.22 -6.01
CA ILE A 3 -2.44 -8.18 -5.92
C ILE A 3 -2.57 -7.45 -4.58
N CYS A 4 -1.44 -7.30 -3.88
CA CYS A 4 -1.32 -6.43 -2.72
C CYS A 4 -0.90 -5.03 -3.17
N LEU A 5 -1.71 -4.00 -2.92
CA LEU A 5 -1.29 -2.62 -3.06
C LEU A 5 -0.74 -2.13 -1.72
N VAL A 6 0.58 -2.00 -1.60
CA VAL A 6 1.25 -1.55 -0.40
C VAL A 6 1.20 -0.03 -0.35
N ALA A 7 0.37 0.52 0.52
CA ALA A 7 0.32 1.96 0.71
C ALA A 7 1.57 2.42 1.45
N VAL A 8 2.17 3.53 1.06
CA VAL A 8 3.37 4.08 1.73
C VAL A 8 3.06 4.87 3.00
N GLY A 9 1.79 5.19 3.23
CA GLY A 9 1.31 5.90 4.43
C GLY A 9 1.03 4.94 5.58
N GLN A 10 1.20 5.43 6.80
CA GLN A 10 0.74 4.72 8.00
C GLN A 10 -0.79 4.72 8.07
N SER A 11 -1.38 3.71 8.73
CA SER A 11 -2.82 3.66 9.00
C SER A 11 -3.31 4.73 10.02
N VAL A 12 -3.26 6.02 9.68
CA VAL A 12 -3.99 7.09 10.39
C VAL A 12 -5.50 6.95 10.13
N PRO A 13 -6.35 6.86 11.17
CA PRO A 13 -7.80 6.88 11.02
C PRO A 13 -8.29 8.14 10.27
N GLY A 14 -9.21 7.98 9.33
CA GLY A 14 -9.83 9.08 8.56
C GLY A 14 -9.06 9.59 7.34
N PHE A 15 -7.72 9.55 7.30
CA PHE A 15 -6.95 9.95 6.11
C PHE A 15 -6.84 8.83 5.07
N ASN A 16 -6.60 7.61 5.54
CA ASN A 16 -6.40 6.46 4.63
C ASN A 16 -7.66 6.06 3.91
N GLU A 17 -8.83 6.20 4.53
CA GLU A 17 -10.09 5.73 3.93
C GLU A 17 -10.40 6.45 2.62
N ILE A 18 -10.18 7.77 2.53
CA ILE A 18 -10.47 8.56 1.33
C ILE A 18 -9.45 8.28 0.23
N LEU A 19 -8.14 8.38 0.55
CA LEU A 19 -7.08 8.17 -0.42
C LEU A 19 -7.11 6.74 -0.97
N PHE A 20 -7.33 5.75 -0.09
CA PHE A 20 -7.33 4.35 -0.45
C PHE A 20 -8.56 4.00 -1.28
N ASP A 21 -9.72 4.58 -0.97
CA ASP A 21 -10.93 4.39 -1.78
C ASP A 21 -10.75 4.98 -3.20
N VAL A 22 -10.08 6.12 -3.35
CA VAL A 22 -9.74 6.67 -4.67
C VAL A 22 -8.79 5.75 -5.44
N ILE A 23 -7.72 5.26 -4.81
CA ILE A 23 -6.76 4.35 -5.44
C ILE A 23 -7.44 3.03 -5.83
N LYS A 24 -8.30 2.50 -4.96
CA LYS A 24 -9.11 1.30 -5.22
C LYS A 24 -10.04 1.52 -6.42
N LYS A 25 -10.81 2.61 -6.45
CA LYS A 25 -11.70 2.95 -7.58
C LYS A 25 -10.94 3.12 -8.89
N GLY A 26 -9.74 3.72 -8.84
CA GLY A 26 -8.86 3.88 -9.99
C GLY A 26 -8.35 2.55 -10.52
N SER A 27 -7.81 1.71 -9.64
CA SER A 27 -7.26 0.40 -10.01
C SER A 27 -8.32 -0.49 -10.63
N MET A 28 -9.54 -0.55 -10.07
CA MET A 28 -10.65 -1.35 -10.61
C MET A 28 -11.00 -1.06 -12.08
N LYS A 29 -10.65 0.12 -12.63
CA LYS A 29 -10.87 0.43 -14.05
C LYS A 29 -9.90 -0.29 -15.00
N ALA A 30 -8.76 -0.75 -14.48
CA ALA A 30 -7.69 -1.38 -15.26
C ALA A 30 -7.54 -2.89 -14.95
N LEU A 31 -8.23 -3.40 -13.94
CA LEU A 31 -8.13 -4.81 -13.54
C LEU A 31 -8.81 -5.73 -14.54
N ARG A 32 -8.21 -6.90 -14.75
CA ARG A 32 -8.90 -8.02 -15.40
C ARG A 32 -10.01 -8.54 -14.47
N PRO A 33 -11.09 -9.13 -15.00
CA PRO A 33 -12.22 -9.60 -14.20
C PRO A 33 -11.87 -10.63 -13.11
N ASP A 34 -10.77 -11.37 -13.28
CA ASP A 34 -10.26 -12.40 -12.37
C ASP A 34 -9.16 -11.89 -11.42
N THR A 35 -8.95 -10.57 -11.36
CA THR A 35 -7.94 -9.93 -10.52
C THR A 35 -8.57 -9.27 -9.30
N GLU A 36 -8.16 -9.70 -8.11
CA GLU A 36 -8.48 -9.09 -6.84
C GLU A 36 -7.33 -8.16 -6.41
N VAL A 37 -7.68 -6.99 -5.88
CA VAL A 37 -6.73 -6.04 -5.30
C VAL A 37 -7.08 -5.80 -3.84
N VAL A 38 -6.09 -5.99 -2.96
CA VAL A 38 -6.20 -5.66 -1.53
C VAL A 38 -5.17 -4.59 -1.20
N MET A 39 -5.64 -3.48 -0.66
CA MET A 39 -4.76 -2.40 -0.24
C MET A 39 -4.33 -2.59 1.22
N ARG A 40 -3.02 -2.49 1.50
CA ARG A 40 -2.44 -2.65 2.84
C ARG A 40 -1.71 -1.38 3.27
N PRO A 41 -2.17 -0.69 4.32
CA PRO A 41 -1.37 0.37 4.94
C PRO A 41 -0.15 -0.22 5.64
N LEU A 42 0.90 0.60 5.80
CA LEU A 42 2.01 0.22 6.66
C LEU A 42 1.61 0.31 8.13
N LYS A 43 2.17 -0.61 8.91
CA LYS A 43 2.09 -0.58 10.38
C LYS A 43 2.80 0.63 10.97
N ALA A 44 3.97 0.95 10.41
CA ALA A 44 4.70 2.19 10.64
C ALA A 44 5.03 2.77 9.26
N GLY A 45 4.54 3.97 8.97
CA GLY A 45 4.69 4.56 7.66
C GLY A 45 4.67 6.08 7.70
N LEU A 46 4.66 6.71 6.53
CA LEU A 46 4.65 8.17 6.45
C LEU A 46 3.39 8.75 7.08
N ALA A 47 3.56 9.81 7.88
CA ALA A 47 2.47 10.50 8.57
C ALA A 47 1.91 11.65 7.72
N ASP A 48 2.78 12.33 6.96
CA ASP A 48 2.42 13.37 6.00
C ASP A 48 2.83 12.91 4.59
N PRO A 49 1.96 13.05 3.57
CA PRO A 49 2.34 12.79 2.17
C PRO A 49 3.60 13.52 1.70
N LYS A 50 3.91 14.70 2.28
CA LYS A 50 5.12 15.46 1.99
C LYS A 50 6.38 14.76 2.48
N ASP A 51 6.28 13.84 3.44
CA ASP A 51 7.43 13.07 3.90
C ASP A 51 8.02 12.19 2.78
N PHE A 52 7.23 11.88 1.74
CA PHE A 52 7.68 11.08 0.61
C PHE A 52 8.79 11.76 -0.19
N VAL A 53 8.83 13.10 -0.21
CA VAL A 53 9.90 13.84 -0.91
C VAL A 53 11.17 13.99 -0.07
N ASN A 54 11.13 13.57 1.20
CA ASN A 54 12.30 13.55 2.08
C ASN A 54 12.97 12.18 2.03
N HIS A 55 14.20 12.13 1.52
CA HIS A 55 14.97 10.89 1.38
C HIS A 55 15.17 10.14 2.70
N TYR A 56 15.29 10.85 3.83
CA TYR A 56 15.45 10.22 5.13
C TYR A 56 14.18 9.45 5.53
N TYR A 57 13.01 10.08 5.43
CA TYR A 57 11.75 9.42 5.76
C TYR A 57 11.39 8.33 4.75
N SER A 58 11.66 8.54 3.46
CA SER A 58 11.53 7.50 2.43
C SER A 58 12.38 6.26 2.73
N PHE A 59 13.63 6.45 3.16
CA PHE A 59 14.50 5.36 3.57
C PHE A 59 13.97 4.60 4.79
N LEU A 60 13.54 5.32 5.83
CA LEU A 60 12.93 4.69 7.01
C LEU A 60 11.67 3.89 6.66
N ASN A 61 10.88 4.38 5.70
CA ASN A 61 9.67 3.73 5.23
C ASN A 61 9.93 2.41 4.48
N SER A 62 11.11 2.27 3.86
CA SER A 62 11.44 1.14 2.99
C SER A 62 11.40 -0.20 3.73
N THR A 63 11.84 -0.25 4.99
CA THR A 63 11.79 -1.46 5.81
C THR A 63 10.35 -1.95 5.97
N SER A 64 9.42 -1.07 6.33
CA SER A 64 8.01 -1.44 6.53
C SER A 64 7.32 -1.81 5.22
N ILE A 65 7.72 -1.23 4.09
CA ILE A 65 7.26 -1.67 2.76
C ILE A 65 7.71 -3.11 2.51
N VAL A 66 8.99 -3.42 2.71
CA VAL A 66 9.53 -4.77 2.50
C VAL A 66 8.86 -5.79 3.43
N GLU A 67 8.69 -5.47 4.71
CA GLU A 67 7.98 -6.32 5.66
C GLU A 67 6.55 -6.63 5.20
N THR A 68 5.82 -5.60 4.75
CA THR A 68 4.44 -5.76 4.25
C THR A 68 4.38 -6.62 2.98
N ILE A 69 5.38 -6.50 2.09
CA ILE A 69 5.50 -7.34 0.89
C ILE A 69 5.75 -8.80 1.28
N VAL A 70 6.68 -9.05 2.21
CA VAL A 70 6.99 -10.41 2.70
C VAL A 70 5.79 -11.04 3.40
N GLU A 71 5.01 -10.26 4.16
CA GLU A 71 3.76 -10.73 4.76
C GLU A 71 2.71 -11.06 3.69
N ALA A 72 2.55 -10.22 2.67
CA ALA A 72 1.64 -10.49 1.56
C ALA A 72 2.04 -11.78 0.80
N GLU A 73 3.33 -11.99 0.54
CA GLU A 73 3.82 -13.22 -0.07
C GLU A 73 3.43 -14.45 0.77
N ARG A 74 3.64 -14.40 2.09
CA ARG A 74 3.28 -15.49 3.03
C ARG A 74 1.77 -15.77 3.03
N GLU A 75 0.95 -14.77 2.75
CA GLU A 75 -0.51 -14.90 2.67
C GLU A 75 -1.01 -15.34 1.28
N GLY A 76 -0.10 -15.62 0.34
CA GLY A 76 -0.44 -16.15 -0.97
C GLY A 76 -0.89 -15.08 -1.98
N PHE A 77 -0.40 -13.85 -1.85
CA PHE A 77 -0.55 -12.86 -2.91
C PHE A 77 0.38 -13.19 -4.09
N ASP A 78 -0.13 -13.01 -5.32
CA ASP A 78 0.60 -13.29 -6.55
C ASP A 78 1.58 -12.14 -6.91
N ALA A 79 1.29 -10.93 -6.41
CA ALA A 79 2.12 -9.74 -6.62
C ALA A 79 1.91 -8.71 -5.51
N ALA A 80 2.91 -7.86 -5.30
CA ALA A 80 2.81 -6.66 -4.48
C ALA A 80 3.32 -5.44 -5.27
N VAL A 81 2.64 -4.31 -5.14
CA VAL A 81 2.95 -3.03 -5.80
C VAL A 81 2.86 -1.90 -4.80
#